data_AF-A0A962W9R7-F1
#
_entry.id   AF-A0A962W9R7-F1
#
_cell.length_a   1.000
_cell.length_b   1.000
_cell.length_c   1.000
_cell.angle_alpha   90.00
_cell.angle_beta   90.00
_cell.angle_gamma   90.00
#
_symmetry.space_group_name_H-M   'P 1'
#
loop_
_entity.id
_entity.type
_entity.pdbx_description
1 polymer ?
#
loop_
_entity_poly.entity_id
_entity_poly.type
_entity_poly.pdbx_seq_one_letter_code
_entity_poly.pdbx_strand_id
1 'polypeptide(L)'
;FFNNIAVAAYHALNQHGLQRVAIVDFDVHHGNGTEHIVANDERVLFCSTFQHPFYPHTGHECKAGNVVNVPLAAGADGAVFREAVEQHWLPRLEAFAPELVLISAGFDGHQADYMAQLNLVDTDYAWVTRRLCEQADRSAGGRVVSSLEGGYELHSLARSVEAHLKAFFGEV
;
A
#
# COMPACT_ATOMS: atom_id res chain seq x y z
N PHE A 1 12.64 2.77 16.73
CA PHE A 1 12.27 3.25 15.38
C PHE A 1 10.81 3.72 15.40
N PHE A 2 10.30 4.30 14.31
CA PHE A 2 8.97 4.92 14.22
C PHE A 2 8.20 4.40 13.00
N ASN A 3 6.88 4.52 13.01
CA ASN A 3 6.05 4.28 11.82
C ASN A 3 6.01 5.58 10.99
N ASN A 4 6.79 5.62 9.91
CA ASN A 4 6.97 6.82 9.10
C ASN A 4 5.67 7.28 8.44
N ILE A 5 4.92 6.32 7.85
CA ILE A 5 3.71 6.63 7.09
C ILE A 5 2.57 7.10 8.02
N ALA A 6 2.45 6.53 9.22
CA ALA A 6 1.47 6.97 10.20
C ALA A 6 1.79 8.38 10.73
N VAL A 7 3.07 8.70 10.96
CA VAL A 7 3.49 10.06 11.31
C VAL A 7 3.12 11.05 10.20
N ALA A 8 3.35 10.70 8.93
CA ALA A 8 2.97 11.54 7.80
C ALA A 8 1.44 11.74 7.72
N ALA A 9 0.65 10.69 7.93
CA ALA A 9 -0.81 10.75 7.93
C ALA A 9 -1.34 11.73 9.00
N TYR A 10 -0.90 11.56 10.25
CA TYR A 10 -1.34 12.44 11.33
C TYR A 10 -0.76 13.85 11.24
N HIS A 11 0.38 14.03 10.59
CA HIS A 11 0.87 15.36 10.25
C HIS A 11 -0.06 16.06 9.24
N ALA A 12 -0.45 15.37 8.17
CA ALA A 12 -1.38 15.89 7.18
C ALA A 12 -2.75 16.23 7.78
N LEU A 13 -3.29 15.36 8.64
CA LEU A 13 -4.57 15.59 9.32
C LEU A 13 -4.49 16.77 10.30
N ASN A 14 -3.51 16.77 11.21
CA ASN A 14 -3.51 17.67 12.36
C ASN A 14 -2.82 19.01 12.10
N GLN A 15 -1.85 19.07 11.19
CA GLN A 15 -1.09 20.29 10.89
C GLN A 15 -1.53 20.95 9.59
N HIS A 16 -1.97 20.16 8.60
CA HIS A 16 -2.45 20.68 7.32
C HIS A 16 -3.98 20.67 7.17
N GLY A 17 -4.71 20.16 8.16
CA GLY A 17 -6.17 20.25 8.22
C GLY A 17 -6.90 19.35 7.22
N LEU A 18 -6.23 18.34 6.65
CA LEU A 18 -6.91 17.32 5.86
C LEU A 18 -7.89 16.54 6.76
N GLN A 19 -8.99 16.10 6.16
CA GLN A 19 -10.05 15.35 6.82
C GLN A 19 -10.04 13.87 6.44
N ARG A 20 -9.50 13.53 5.26
CA ARG A 20 -9.45 12.15 4.75
C ARG A 20 -8.09 11.83 4.14
N VAL A 21 -7.35 10.92 4.75
CA VAL A 21 -6.05 10.42 4.24
C VAL A 21 -6.17 8.92 3.98
N ALA A 22 -5.74 8.47 2.81
CA ALA A 22 -5.60 7.04 2.55
C ALA A 22 -4.15 6.61 2.76
N ILE A 23 -3.92 5.52 3.49
CA ILE A 23 -2.65 4.82 3.53
C ILE A 23 -2.84 3.50 2.78
N VAL A 24 -2.00 3.25 1.81
CA VAL A 24 -1.99 2.03 1.00
C VAL A 24 -0.66 1.33 1.18
N ASP A 25 -0.70 0.05 1.49
CA ASP A 25 0.47 -0.74 1.84
C ASP A 25 0.52 -2.03 1.02
N PHE A 26 1.52 -2.11 0.14
CA PHE A 26 1.78 -3.28 -0.69
C PHE A 26 3.09 -4.00 -0.30
N ASP A 27 3.69 -3.66 0.86
CA ASP A 27 4.73 -4.50 1.46
C ASP A 27 4.19 -5.92 1.67
N VAL A 28 5.06 -6.92 1.55
CA VAL A 28 4.60 -8.31 1.67
C VAL A 28 4.17 -8.68 3.09
N HIS A 29 4.68 -7.96 4.09
CA HIS A 29 4.33 -8.14 5.48
C HIS A 29 3.11 -7.30 5.83
N HIS A 30 2.26 -7.83 6.72
CA HIS A 30 1.15 -7.03 7.22
C HIS A 30 1.68 -5.78 7.95
N GLY A 31 1.23 -4.60 7.51
CA GLY A 31 1.47 -3.29 8.15
C GLY A 31 0.79 -3.14 9.52
N ASN A 32 1.04 -4.08 10.44
CA ASN A 32 0.39 -4.21 11.73
C ASN A 32 0.54 -2.96 12.62
N GLY A 33 1.67 -2.26 12.51
CA GLY A 33 1.88 -0.99 13.21
C GLY A 33 0.96 0.10 12.70
N THR A 34 0.75 0.18 11.38
CA THR A 34 -0.17 1.15 10.76
C THR A 34 -1.60 0.81 11.15
N GLU A 35 -2.02 -0.46 11.00
CA GLU A 35 -3.35 -0.91 11.43
C GLU A 35 -3.63 -0.53 12.89
N HIS A 36 -2.72 -0.88 13.81
CA HIS A 36 -2.91 -0.64 15.23
C HIS A 36 -3.15 0.85 15.56
N ILE A 37 -2.45 1.75 14.86
CA ILE A 37 -2.55 3.19 15.10
C ILE A 37 -3.85 3.76 14.51
N VAL A 38 -4.22 3.35 13.30
CA VAL A 38 -5.29 4.01 12.53
C VAL A 38 -6.65 3.33 12.66
N ALA A 39 -6.72 2.10 13.17
CA ALA A 39 -7.98 1.37 13.32
C ALA A 39 -8.98 2.17 14.15
N ASN A 40 -10.19 2.33 13.61
CA ASN A 40 -11.30 3.11 14.15
C ASN A 40 -11.13 4.64 14.11
N ASP A 41 -10.09 5.18 13.47
CA ASP A 41 -10.03 6.59 13.08
C ASP A 41 -10.59 6.75 11.66
N GLU A 42 -11.87 7.14 11.56
CA GLU A 42 -12.58 7.25 10.27
C GLU A 42 -11.99 8.32 9.33
N ARG A 43 -11.06 9.16 9.79
CA ARG A 43 -10.32 10.10 8.93
C ARG A 43 -9.21 9.43 8.13
N VAL A 44 -8.86 8.18 8.46
CA VAL A 44 -7.84 7.39 7.76
C VAL A 44 -8.45 6.12 7.19
N LEU A 45 -8.30 5.90 5.88
CA LEU A 45 -8.56 4.61 5.27
C LEU A 45 -7.22 3.87 5.12
N PHE A 46 -7.12 2.66 5.67
CA PHE A 46 -5.96 1.79 5.49
C PHE A 46 -6.30 0.62 4.59
N CYS A 47 -5.62 0.51 3.45
CA CYS A 47 -5.74 -0.61 2.52
C CYS A 47 -4.42 -1.36 2.46
N SER A 48 -4.43 -2.66 2.72
CA SER A 48 -3.22 -3.48 2.70
C SER A 48 -3.47 -4.86 2.10
N THR A 49 -2.43 -5.39 1.49
CA THR A 49 -2.29 -6.76 1.00
C THR A 49 -1.04 -7.28 1.66
N PHE A 50 -1.04 -8.53 2.07
CA PHE A 50 0.12 -9.13 2.71
C PHE A 50 0.05 -10.63 2.55
N GLN A 51 1.20 -11.29 2.58
CA GLN A 51 1.24 -12.74 2.57
C GLN A 51 0.61 -13.30 3.86
N HIS A 52 -0.24 -14.32 3.75
CA HIS A 52 -0.85 -14.99 4.90
C HIS A 52 -1.04 -16.50 4.65
N PRO A 53 -0.76 -17.36 5.65
CA PRO A 53 -0.15 -17.05 6.96
C PRO A 53 1.33 -16.70 6.83
N PHE A 54 1.74 -15.56 7.38
CA PHE A 54 3.13 -15.08 7.34
C PHE A 54 3.42 -14.09 8.47
N TYR A 55 4.70 -13.76 8.74
CA TYR A 55 5.03 -12.71 9.73
C TYR A 55 4.32 -11.39 9.37
N PRO A 56 3.78 -10.64 10.34
CA PRO A 56 3.76 -10.82 11.80
C PRO A 56 2.62 -11.70 12.34
N HIS A 57 1.94 -12.49 11.50
CA HIS A 57 0.82 -13.36 11.84
C HIS A 57 -0.45 -12.63 12.32
N THR A 58 -0.69 -11.43 11.79
CA THR A 58 -1.85 -10.58 12.14
C THR A 58 -2.59 -10.10 10.89
N GLY A 59 -3.54 -9.18 11.04
CA GLY A 59 -4.26 -8.51 9.93
C GLY A 59 -5.52 -9.24 9.44
N HIS A 60 -5.49 -10.57 9.34
CA HIS A 60 -6.60 -11.35 8.79
C HIS A 60 -7.89 -11.36 9.64
N GLU A 61 -7.83 -10.89 10.89
CA GLU A 61 -8.97 -10.86 11.83
C GLU A 61 -9.48 -9.44 12.13
N CYS A 62 -8.92 -8.40 11.51
CA CYS A 62 -9.29 -7.02 11.79
C CYS A 62 -10.76 -6.75 11.42
N LYS A 63 -11.49 -6.08 12.31
CA LYS A 63 -12.92 -5.76 12.14
C LYS A 63 -13.21 -4.25 12.03
N ALA A 64 -12.17 -3.41 12.04
CA ALA A 64 -12.34 -1.98 11.94
C ALA A 64 -12.85 -1.60 10.54
N GLY A 65 -13.91 -0.79 10.46
CA GLY A 65 -14.56 -0.45 9.18
C GLY A 65 -13.66 0.34 8.22
N ASN A 66 -12.66 1.05 8.75
CA ASN A 66 -11.70 1.85 7.98
C ASN A 66 -10.43 1.06 7.58
N VAL A 67 -10.38 -0.24 7.84
CA VAL A 67 -9.26 -1.12 7.45
C VAL A 67 -9.74 -2.10 6.37
N VAL A 68 -8.94 -2.26 5.33
CA VAL A 68 -9.18 -3.16 4.19
C VAL A 68 -7.96 -4.03 4.01
N ASN A 69 -7.94 -5.14 4.73
CA ASN A 69 -6.88 -6.14 4.65
C ASN A 69 -7.26 -7.24 3.67
N VAL A 70 -6.37 -7.54 2.73
CA VAL A 70 -6.55 -8.59 1.74
C VAL A 70 -5.38 -9.59 1.83
N PRO A 71 -5.53 -10.69 2.56
CA PRO A 71 -4.48 -11.70 2.68
C PRO A 71 -4.25 -12.40 1.33
N LEU A 72 -2.99 -12.56 0.97
CA LEU A 72 -2.54 -13.28 -0.23
C LEU A 72 -1.85 -14.59 0.17
N ALA A 73 -2.19 -15.68 -0.52
CA ALA A 73 -1.52 -16.96 -0.29
C ALA A 73 -0.07 -16.93 -0.81
N ALA A 74 0.81 -17.73 -0.20
CA ALA A 74 2.12 -17.99 -0.76
C ALA A 74 2.00 -18.50 -2.21
N GLY A 75 2.85 -17.98 -3.10
CA GLY A 75 2.82 -18.26 -4.53
C GLY A 75 1.88 -17.37 -5.34
N ALA A 76 1.06 -16.52 -4.70
CA ALA A 76 0.20 -15.58 -5.42
C ALA A 76 1.04 -14.65 -6.32
N ASP A 77 0.58 -14.47 -7.55
CA ASP A 77 1.26 -13.71 -8.59
C ASP A 77 0.61 -12.33 -8.80
N GLY A 78 1.12 -11.59 -9.77
CA GLY A 78 0.60 -10.28 -10.15
C GLY A 78 -0.89 -10.28 -10.52
N ALA A 79 -1.44 -11.37 -11.07
CA ALA A 79 -2.86 -11.41 -11.42
C ALA A 79 -3.73 -11.43 -10.16
N VAL A 80 -3.38 -12.27 -9.18
CA VAL A 80 -4.08 -12.35 -7.88
C VAL A 80 -3.94 -11.04 -7.11
N PHE A 81 -2.76 -10.43 -7.11
CA PHE A 81 -2.55 -9.12 -6.47
C PHE A 81 -3.38 -8.01 -7.12
N ARG A 82 -3.41 -7.93 -8.46
CA ARG A 82 -4.22 -6.94 -9.19
C ARG A 82 -5.70 -7.12 -8.90
N GLU A 83 -6.18 -8.37 -8.90
CA GLU A 83 -7.57 -8.69 -8.56
C GLU A 83 -7.91 -8.22 -7.14
N ALA A 84 -7.04 -8.49 -6.17
CA ALA A 84 -7.20 -8.03 -4.79
C ALA A 84 -7.33 -6.49 -4.70
N VAL A 85 -6.45 -5.76 -5.39
CA VAL A 85 -6.48 -4.29 -5.45
C VAL A 85 -7.75 -3.78 -6.12
N GLU A 86 -8.13 -4.35 -7.27
CA GLU A 86 -9.30 -3.92 -8.05
C GLU A 86 -10.62 -4.17 -7.33
N GLN A 87 -10.75 -5.32 -6.66
CA GLN A 87 -12.00 -5.72 -6.01
C GLN A 87 -12.17 -5.11 -4.62
N HIS A 88 -11.07 -4.89 -3.88
CA HIS A 88 -11.16 -4.49 -2.47
C HIS A 88 -10.65 -3.09 -2.20
N TRP A 89 -9.55 -2.66 -2.80
CA TRP A 89 -8.97 -1.35 -2.51
C TRP A 89 -9.64 -0.23 -3.30
N LEU A 90 -9.68 -0.35 -4.62
CA LEU A 90 -10.13 0.75 -5.49
C LEU A 90 -11.56 1.21 -5.19
N PRO A 91 -12.56 0.31 -4.98
CA PRO A 91 -13.91 0.75 -4.63
C PRO A 91 -13.97 1.48 -3.28
N ARG A 92 -13.14 1.04 -2.32
CA ARG A 92 -13.05 1.67 -1.00
C ARG A 92 -12.37 3.03 -1.05
N LEU A 93 -11.31 3.16 -1.83
CA LEU A 93 -10.62 4.43 -2.07
C LEU A 93 -11.52 5.43 -2.81
N GLU A 94 -12.25 4.98 -3.82
CA GLU A 94 -13.20 5.80 -4.57
C GLU A 94 -14.32 6.33 -3.65
N ALA A 95 -14.93 5.44 -2.85
CA ALA A 95 -15.98 5.82 -1.90
C ALA A 95 -15.47 6.75 -0.79
N PHE A 96 -14.23 6.55 -0.33
CA PHE A 96 -13.62 7.36 0.72
C PHE A 96 -13.17 8.75 0.21
N ALA A 97 -12.87 8.88 -1.09
CA ALA A 97 -12.44 10.11 -1.74
C ALA A 97 -11.34 10.83 -0.92
N PRO A 98 -10.15 10.20 -0.75
CA PRO A 98 -9.07 10.76 0.05
C PRO A 98 -8.58 12.08 -0.51
N GLU A 99 -8.12 12.96 0.37
CA GLU A 99 -7.49 14.23 0.05
C GLU A 99 -5.97 14.12 -0.06
N LEU A 100 -5.39 12.98 0.33
CA LEU A 100 -3.99 12.60 0.18
C LEU A 100 -3.90 11.07 0.16
N VAL A 101 -3.10 10.54 -0.77
CA VAL A 101 -2.74 9.12 -0.80
C VAL A 101 -1.30 8.97 -0.32
N LEU A 102 -1.11 8.14 0.70
CA LEU A 102 0.18 7.77 1.27
C LEU A 102 0.47 6.31 0.94
N ILE A 103 1.69 6.00 0.50
CA ILE A 103 2.09 4.66 0.11
C ILE A 103 3.21 4.16 1.02
N SER A 104 2.97 3.04 1.69
CA SER A 104 4.02 2.20 2.27
C SER A 104 4.51 1.26 1.17
N ALA A 105 5.63 1.62 0.57
CA ALA A 105 6.16 0.99 -0.63
C ALA A 105 7.25 -0.02 -0.27
N GLY A 106 6.84 -1.23 0.12
CA GLY A 106 7.70 -2.39 0.24
C GLY A 106 7.76 -3.19 -1.06
N PHE A 107 8.96 -3.63 -1.46
CA PHE A 107 9.17 -4.35 -2.73
C PHE A 107 9.59 -5.82 -2.52
N ASP A 108 9.44 -6.32 -1.31
CA ASP A 108 9.75 -7.70 -0.88
C ASP A 108 8.69 -8.74 -1.26
N GLY A 109 7.57 -8.33 -1.87
CA GLY A 109 6.64 -9.24 -2.55
C GLY A 109 7.15 -9.71 -3.92
N HIS A 110 8.31 -9.24 -4.36
CA HIS A 110 8.88 -9.58 -5.66
C HIS A 110 9.34 -11.05 -5.69
N GLN A 111 9.11 -11.77 -6.79
CA GLN A 111 9.44 -13.20 -6.96
C GLN A 111 10.93 -13.57 -6.74
N ALA A 112 11.81 -12.57 -6.71
CA ALA A 112 13.25 -12.73 -6.50
C ALA A 112 13.66 -12.45 -5.05
N ASP A 113 12.77 -11.87 -4.24
CA ASP A 113 13.04 -11.62 -2.84
C ASP A 113 12.93 -12.93 -2.04
N TYR A 114 13.95 -13.24 -1.26
CA TYR A 114 14.04 -14.48 -0.50
C TYR A 114 13.31 -14.40 0.85
N MET A 115 12.87 -13.21 1.26
CA MET A 115 12.19 -13.00 2.53
C MET A 115 10.71 -13.37 2.48
N ALA A 116 10.10 -13.51 1.30
CA ALA A 116 8.70 -13.89 1.15
C ALA A 116 8.48 -14.85 -0.02
N GLN A 117 7.22 -15.15 -0.33
CA GLN A 117 6.82 -16.19 -1.28
C GLN A 117 5.77 -15.68 -2.28
N LEU A 118 5.54 -14.37 -2.36
CA LEU A 118 4.76 -13.80 -3.45
C LEU A 118 5.59 -13.77 -4.74
N ASN A 119 4.89 -13.81 -5.88
CA ASN A 119 5.49 -13.85 -7.20
C ASN A 119 5.24 -12.55 -7.99
N LEU A 120 5.34 -11.40 -7.33
CA LEU A 120 5.17 -10.11 -8.02
C LEU A 120 6.39 -9.79 -8.88
N VAL A 121 6.17 -8.97 -9.90
CA VAL A 121 7.23 -8.46 -10.77
C VAL A 121 7.21 -6.94 -10.85
N ASP A 122 8.28 -6.35 -11.38
CA ASP A 122 8.46 -4.90 -11.56
C ASP A 122 7.20 -4.19 -12.12
N THR A 123 6.51 -4.81 -13.08
CA THR A 123 5.33 -4.23 -13.75
C THR A 123 4.06 -4.26 -12.89
N ASP A 124 3.99 -5.10 -11.85
CA ASP A 124 2.88 -5.07 -10.88
C ASP A 124 2.98 -3.85 -9.97
N TYR A 125 4.20 -3.50 -9.55
CA TYR A 125 4.47 -2.29 -8.78
C TYR A 125 4.19 -1.02 -9.60
N ALA A 126 4.63 -0.97 -10.87
CA ALA A 126 4.26 0.13 -11.77
C ALA A 126 2.74 0.24 -11.93
N TRP A 127 2.05 -0.89 -12.14
CA TRP A 127 0.60 -0.92 -12.30
C TRP A 127 -0.13 -0.38 -11.07
N VAL A 128 0.18 -0.87 -9.86
CA VAL A 128 -0.53 -0.43 -8.64
C VAL A 128 -0.27 1.05 -8.37
N THR A 129 0.96 1.51 -8.61
CA THR A 129 1.33 2.92 -8.50
C THR A 129 0.48 3.79 -9.42
N ARG A 130 0.33 3.40 -10.69
CA ARG A 130 -0.53 4.11 -11.64
C ARG A 130 -1.97 4.17 -11.15
N ARG A 131 -2.52 3.05 -10.67
CA ARG A 131 -3.89 3.00 -10.12
C ARG A 131 -4.07 3.97 -8.95
N LEU A 132 -3.08 4.10 -8.08
CA LEU A 132 -3.11 5.01 -6.93
C LEU A 132 -2.95 6.47 -7.34
N CYS A 133 -2.09 6.78 -8.32
CA CYS A 133 -2.00 8.11 -8.91
C CYS A 133 -3.33 8.52 -9.57
N GLU A 134 -3.93 7.63 -10.37
CA GLU A 134 -5.25 7.88 -10.99
C GLU A 134 -6.35 8.12 -9.94
N GLN A 135 -6.31 7.42 -8.80
CA GLN A 135 -7.22 7.70 -7.69
C GLN A 135 -6.95 9.08 -7.07
N ALA A 136 -5.69 9.44 -6.87
CA ALA A 136 -5.31 10.72 -6.32
C ALA A 136 -5.68 11.89 -7.26
N ASP A 137 -5.62 11.71 -8.57
CA ASP A 137 -6.09 12.70 -9.54
C ASP A 137 -7.59 12.97 -9.40
N ARG A 138 -8.38 11.93 -9.09
CA ARG A 138 -9.84 12.05 -8.95
C ARG A 138 -10.27 12.79 -7.68
N SER A 139 -9.61 12.56 -6.54
CA SER A 139 -10.08 13.09 -5.23
C SER A 139 -9.03 13.86 -4.42
N ALA A 140 -7.75 13.61 -4.64
CA ALA A 140 -6.65 14.20 -3.89
C ALA A 140 -5.90 15.30 -4.67
N GLY A 141 -6.42 15.75 -5.83
CA GLY A 141 -5.74 16.74 -6.67
C GLY A 141 -4.31 16.34 -7.03
N GLY A 142 -4.09 15.05 -7.31
CA GLY A 142 -2.78 14.48 -7.65
C GLY A 142 -1.82 14.34 -6.46
N ARG A 143 -2.25 14.57 -5.21
CA ARG A 143 -1.38 14.48 -4.03
C ARG A 143 -1.13 13.03 -3.64
N VAL A 144 0.07 12.56 -3.92
CA VAL A 144 0.58 11.25 -3.50
C VAL A 144 1.95 11.42 -2.85
N VAL A 145 2.20 10.70 -1.75
CA VAL A 145 3.52 10.58 -1.13
C VAL A 145 3.81 9.10 -0.92
N SER A 146 5.04 8.68 -1.21
CA SER A 146 5.50 7.30 -1.04
C SER A 146 6.70 7.26 -0.09
N SER A 147 6.73 6.25 0.78
CA SER A 147 7.86 5.94 1.66
C SER A 147 8.33 4.52 1.39
N LEU A 148 9.64 4.34 1.21
CA LEU A 148 10.25 3.02 1.12
C LEU A 148 10.05 2.26 2.45
N GLU A 149 9.66 0.98 2.36
CA GLU A 149 9.53 0.03 3.48
C GLU A 149 10.50 -1.15 3.29
N GLY A 150 10.00 -2.36 3.03
CA GLY A 150 10.77 -3.57 2.77
C GLY A 150 11.31 -3.73 1.34
N GLY A 151 11.99 -4.85 1.11
CA GLY A 151 12.70 -5.18 -0.13
C GLY A 151 14.18 -5.42 0.13
N TYR A 152 14.63 -6.65 -0.11
CA TYR A 152 15.89 -7.18 0.42
C TYR A 152 16.77 -7.82 -0.64
N GLU A 153 16.22 -8.21 -1.79
CA GLU A 153 17.02 -8.57 -2.95
C GLU A 153 17.36 -7.31 -3.76
N LEU A 154 18.66 -6.98 -3.83
CA LEU A 154 19.14 -5.67 -4.29
C LEU A 154 18.76 -5.34 -5.73
N HIS A 155 18.77 -6.32 -6.64
CA HIS A 155 18.53 -6.06 -8.06
C HIS A 155 17.05 -5.83 -8.36
N SER A 156 16.18 -6.69 -7.82
CA SER A 156 14.73 -6.55 -7.95
C SER A 156 14.21 -5.35 -7.17
N LEU A 157 14.77 -5.03 -6.00
CA LEU A 157 14.46 -3.79 -5.29
C LEU A 157 14.73 -2.57 -6.19
N ALA A 158 15.93 -2.49 -6.77
CA ALA A 158 16.29 -1.36 -7.64
C ALA A 158 15.34 -1.23 -8.84
N ARG A 159 15.03 -2.34 -9.54
CA ARG A 159 14.11 -2.33 -10.68
C ARG A 159 12.67 -2.00 -10.28
N SER A 160 12.20 -2.50 -9.14
CA SER A 160 10.84 -2.27 -8.66
C SER A 160 10.64 -0.82 -8.21
N VAL A 161 11.63 -0.24 -7.52
CA VAL A 161 11.66 1.20 -7.20
C VAL A 161 11.70 2.04 -8.48
N GLU A 162 12.52 1.67 -9.47
CA GLU A 162 12.54 2.37 -10.77
C GLU A 162 11.18 2.33 -11.46
N ALA A 163 10.53 1.15 -11.51
CA ALA A 163 9.22 0.98 -12.13
C ALA A 163 8.13 1.77 -11.40
N HIS A 164 8.16 1.79 -10.06
CA HIS A 164 7.32 2.64 -9.21
C HIS A 164 7.50 4.13 -9.52
N LEU A 165 8.75 4.61 -9.59
CA LEU A 165 9.05 6.01 -9.88
C LEU A 165 8.63 6.42 -11.30
N LYS A 166 8.84 5.57 -12.31
CA LYS A 166 8.40 5.84 -13.69
C LYS A 166 6.87 5.99 -13.77
N ALA A 167 6.12 5.13 -13.08
CA ALA A 167 4.66 5.27 -12.99
C ALA A 167 4.26 6.56 -12.25
N PHE A 168 4.98 6.93 -11.19
CA PHE A 168 4.79 8.20 -10.47
C PHE A 168 4.95 9.44 -11.38
N PHE A 169 5.93 9.41 -12.28
CA PHE A 169 6.19 10.50 -13.23
C PHE A 169 5.37 10.42 -14.52
N GLY A 170 4.49 9.41 -14.67
CA GLY A 170 3.66 9.21 -15.86
C GLY A 170 4.43 8.74 -17.10
N GLU A 171 5.58 8.08 -16.90
CA GLU A 171 6.43 7.57 -17.98
C GLU A 171 6.05 6.15 -18.45
N VAL A 172 5.15 5.46 -17.71
CA VAL A 172 4.62 4.12 -18.01
C VAL A 172 3.16 3.95 -17.56
#